data_AF-A0A522Y9Y7-F1
#
_entry.id   AF-A0A522Y9Y7-F1
#
_cell.length_a   1.000
_cell.length_b   1.000
_cell.length_c   1.000
_cell.angle_alpha   90.00
_cell.angle_beta   90.00
_cell.angle_gamma   90.00
#
_symmetry.space_group_name_H-M   'P 1'
#
loop_
_entity.id
_entity.type
_entity.pdbx_description
1 polymer ?
#
loop_
_entity_poly.entity_id
_entity_poly.type
_entity_poly.pdbx_seq_one_letter_code
_entity_poly.pdbx_strand_id
1 'polypeptide(L)'
;MKTKVGGKGETLSSSFYVGKEEAPCFKSGFKTWIRAVAFLIVAIFLPEQVSWAFEYNPAILWKTPSISLTSVASLNSAVTPTVFNKAVADSVYNFIRPLVNKNISQVQIKPGLNIEFNSKLTNTQAREINQWLKNPETETVPCSAYVLYNLLKGQGKDVRVEELSSVLILIDLLSGNIQTKEKRISNSLFALEKTAEYFGIKLSAAKVDFATLEKSAQKLTPFVAHLGVGVNNNTLGHFVLVTSIDN
;
A
#
# COMPACT_ATOMS: atom_id res chain seq x y z
N MET A 1 49.16 11.03 -85.78
CA MET A 1 50.19 11.82 -85.08
C MET A 1 50.14 11.45 -83.60
N LYS A 2 51.26 10.95 -83.02
CA LYS A 2 51.48 10.64 -81.58
C LYS A 2 51.34 11.94 -80.74
N THR A 3 51.02 12.03 -79.44
CA THR A 3 51.33 11.34 -78.15
C THR A 3 50.32 11.86 -77.06
N LYS A 4 49.76 11.09 -76.09
CA LYS A 4 50.21 10.79 -74.68
C LYS A 4 50.83 12.02 -73.94
N VAL A 5 50.55 12.45 -72.70
CA VAL A 5 50.32 11.88 -71.33
C VAL A 5 49.69 13.02 -70.45
N GLY A 6 48.63 12.81 -69.64
CA GLY A 6 48.62 12.63 -68.15
C GLY A 6 48.84 13.94 -67.35
N GLY A 7 48.15 14.30 -66.25
CA GLY A 7 47.10 13.73 -65.41
C GLY A 7 46.96 14.55 -64.09
N LYS A 8 45.82 14.40 -63.39
CA LYS A 8 45.48 14.84 -62.00
C LYS A 8 45.43 16.36 -61.74
N GLY A 9 44.41 16.99 -61.14
CA GLY A 9 43.27 16.53 -60.34
C GLY A 9 43.36 17.15 -58.95
N GLU A 10 42.73 18.30 -58.70
CA GLU A 10 42.57 18.87 -57.34
C GLU A 10 41.18 19.52 -57.17
N THR A 11 40.41 18.94 -56.26
CA THR A 11 39.13 19.37 -55.72
C THR A 11 39.35 20.28 -54.51
N LEU A 12 38.76 21.48 -54.50
CA LEU A 12 38.74 22.37 -53.34
C LEU A 12 37.73 21.88 -52.30
N SER A 13 38.23 21.34 -51.19
CA SER A 13 37.46 20.94 -50.01
C SER A 13 37.49 22.06 -48.98
N SER A 14 36.35 22.73 -48.78
CA SER A 14 36.14 23.67 -47.67
C SER A 14 35.85 22.90 -46.39
N SER A 15 36.83 22.79 -45.49
CA SER A 15 36.63 22.20 -44.15
C SER A 15 36.08 23.23 -43.17
N PHE A 16 34.84 23.02 -42.73
CA PHE A 16 34.28 23.64 -41.52
C PHE A 16 34.96 23.04 -40.27
N TYR A 17 35.60 23.88 -39.46
CA TYR A 17 36.06 23.48 -38.13
C TYR A 17 34.90 23.61 -37.13
N VAL A 18 34.36 22.47 -36.68
CA VAL A 18 33.47 22.39 -35.52
C VAL A 18 34.35 22.33 -34.28
N GLY A 19 34.38 23.41 -33.51
CA GLY A 19 35.00 23.42 -32.17
C GLY A 19 34.26 22.45 -31.25
N LYS A 20 34.99 21.45 -30.74
CA LYS A 20 34.53 20.58 -29.67
C LYS A 20 34.61 21.37 -28.36
N GLU A 21 33.47 21.88 -27.87
CA GLU A 21 33.38 22.30 -26.47
C GLU A 21 33.40 21.02 -25.61
N GLU A 22 34.55 20.72 -25.01
CA GLU A 22 34.66 19.67 -24.00
C GLU A 22 33.95 20.13 -22.73
N ALA A 23 32.94 19.38 -22.28
CA ALA A 23 32.25 19.62 -21.03
C ALA A 23 33.26 19.63 -19.85
N PRO A 24 33.17 20.56 -18.90
CA PRO A 24 34.12 20.64 -17.80
C PRO A 24 34.09 19.34 -16.99
N CYS A 25 35.26 18.69 -16.91
CA CYS A 25 35.50 17.58 -15.98
C CYS A 25 35.09 17.99 -14.56
N PHE A 26 34.11 17.31 -13.99
CA PHE A 26 33.66 17.54 -12.62
C PHE A 26 34.80 17.18 -11.65
N LYS A 27 35.58 18.20 -11.25
CA LYS A 27 36.56 18.08 -10.17
C LYS A 27 35.83 18.29 -8.85
N SER A 28 35.49 17.20 -8.17
CA SER A 28 34.96 17.26 -6.80
C SER A 28 35.97 17.99 -5.90
N GLY A 29 35.61 19.18 -5.41
CA GLY A 29 36.41 19.98 -4.48
C GLY A 29 36.57 19.37 -3.08
N PHE A 30 35.92 18.25 -2.80
CA PHE A 30 36.09 17.53 -1.53
C PHE A 30 37.45 16.83 -1.47
N LYS A 31 38.19 17.10 -0.39
CA LYS A 31 39.44 16.43 -0.03
C LYS A 31 39.24 14.91 0.01
N THR A 32 40.23 14.14 -0.43
CA THR A 32 40.15 12.67 -0.54
C THR A 32 39.73 11.99 0.76
N TRP A 33 40.16 12.50 1.92
CA TRP A 33 39.77 11.97 3.22
C TRP A 33 38.28 12.14 3.52
N ILE A 34 37.66 13.23 3.08
CA ILE A 34 36.22 13.48 3.23
C ILE A 34 35.43 12.48 2.39
N ARG A 35 35.94 12.12 1.20
CA ARG A 35 35.32 11.07 0.37
C ARG A 35 35.37 9.71 1.05
N ALA A 36 36.52 9.35 1.64
CA ALA A 36 36.66 8.09 2.38
C ALA A 36 35.69 8.03 3.57
N VAL A 37 35.57 9.11 4.34
CA VAL A 37 34.63 9.20 5.46
C VAL A 37 33.18 9.15 4.96
N ALA A 38 32.84 9.84 3.87
CA ALA A 38 31.51 9.77 3.28
C ALA A 38 31.17 8.34 2.83
N PHE A 39 32.10 7.64 2.16
CA PHE A 39 31.92 6.23 1.79
C PHE A 39 31.78 5.31 3.01
N LEU A 40 32.51 5.58 4.10
CA LEU A 40 32.38 4.82 5.34
C LEU A 40 31.02 5.03 5.99
N ILE A 41 30.55 6.28 6.09
CA ILE A 41 29.20 6.61 6.61
C ILE A 41 28.14 5.94 5.74
N VAL A 42 28.25 6.07 4.41
CA VAL A 42 27.37 5.40 3.45
C VAL A 42 27.42 3.88 3.65
N ALA A 43 28.59 3.27 3.82
CA ALA A 43 28.73 1.83 4.01
C ALA A 43 28.24 1.31 5.37
N ILE A 44 28.26 2.13 6.43
CA ILE A 44 27.79 1.76 7.77
C ILE A 44 26.29 2.02 7.92
N PHE A 45 25.76 3.11 7.35
CA PHE A 45 24.38 3.54 7.52
C PHE A 45 23.44 3.12 6.38
N LEU A 46 23.92 2.80 5.17
CA LEU A 46 23.07 2.23 4.11
C LEU A 46 22.61 0.79 4.35
N PRO A 47 23.40 -0.14 4.94
CA PRO A 47 22.93 -1.51 5.13
C PRO A 47 21.66 -1.60 5.96
N GLU A 48 21.45 -0.69 6.91
CA GLU A 48 20.22 -0.65 7.71
C GLU A 48 19.04 0.02 6.97
N GLN A 49 19.30 0.98 6.08
CA GLN A 49 18.26 1.79 5.41
C GLN A 49 17.92 1.35 3.97
N VAL A 50 18.71 0.44 3.36
CA VAL A 50 18.47 -0.13 2.02
C VAL A 50 17.82 -1.52 2.12
N SER A 51 17.26 -1.84 3.29
CA SER A 51 16.37 -2.97 3.49
C SER A 51 15.03 -2.74 2.76
N TRP A 52 15.04 -2.92 1.44
CA TRP A 52 13.88 -3.28 0.62
C TRP A 52 12.84 -2.18 0.37
N ALA A 53 13.22 -1.10 -0.30
CA ALA A 53 12.28 -0.39 -1.18
C ALA A 53 11.96 -1.28 -2.41
N PHE A 54 11.25 -2.39 -2.20
CA PHE A 54 10.49 -2.97 -3.30
C PHE A 54 9.43 -1.93 -3.63
N GLU A 55 9.62 -1.24 -4.75
CA GLU A 55 8.56 -0.47 -5.37
C GLU A 55 7.47 -1.47 -5.79
N TYR A 56 6.61 -1.80 -4.82
CA TYR A 56 5.55 -2.75 -5.02
C TYR A 56 4.48 -2.04 -5.83
N ASN A 57 4.22 -2.52 -7.04
CA ASN A 57 3.16 -1.96 -7.87
C ASN A 57 1.80 -2.29 -7.19
N PRO A 58 1.09 -1.29 -6.61
CA PRO A 58 -0.16 -1.55 -5.91
C PRO A 58 -1.22 -2.13 -6.85
N ALA A 59 -1.08 -1.98 -8.17
CA ALA A 59 -1.95 -2.62 -9.15
C ALA A 59 -1.94 -4.15 -9.06
N ILE A 60 -0.92 -4.77 -8.46
CA ILE A 60 -0.88 -6.23 -8.23
C ILE A 60 -1.96 -6.67 -7.24
N LEU A 61 -2.33 -5.84 -6.25
CA LEU A 61 -3.49 -6.10 -5.38
C LEU A 61 -4.79 -6.15 -6.17
N TRP A 62 -4.84 -5.43 -7.29
CA TRP A 62 -6.03 -5.17 -8.08
C TRP A 62 -6.06 -5.90 -9.42
N LYS A 63 -5.07 -6.77 -9.71
CA LYS A 63 -5.04 -7.63 -10.90
C LYS A 63 -5.97 -8.84 -10.70
N THR A 64 -7.26 -8.58 -10.67
CA THR A 64 -8.31 -9.56 -10.97
C THR A 64 -9.14 -9.01 -12.14
N PRO A 65 -9.65 -9.88 -13.04
CA PRO A 65 -10.43 -9.43 -14.19
C PRO A 65 -11.59 -8.57 -13.69
N SER A 66 -11.81 -7.46 -14.37
CA SER A 66 -12.81 -6.44 -14.09
C SER A 66 -14.20 -7.05 -13.93
N ILE A 67 -14.55 -7.47 -12.71
CA ILE A 67 -15.93 -7.47 -12.27
C ILE A 67 -16.14 -6.09 -11.69
N SER A 68 -16.59 -5.17 -12.54
CA SER A 68 -16.93 -3.81 -12.14
C SER A 68 -18.17 -3.86 -11.24
N LEU A 69 -17.96 -3.81 -9.93
CA LEU A 69 -19.01 -3.73 -8.91
C LEU A 69 -19.69 -2.35 -8.84
N THR A 70 -19.35 -1.44 -9.75
CA THR A 70 -20.01 -0.14 -9.94
C THR A 70 -21.41 -0.23 -10.55
N SER A 71 -21.96 -1.44 -10.76
CA SER A 71 -23.31 -1.66 -11.28
C SER A 71 -24.29 -2.25 -10.25
N VAL A 72 -24.23 -1.82 -8.99
CA VAL A 72 -25.27 -2.14 -7.98
C VAL A 72 -26.60 -1.39 -8.18
N ALA A 73 -26.86 -0.83 -9.36
CA ALA A 73 -28.18 -0.34 -9.75
C ALA A 73 -28.93 -1.32 -10.68
N SER A 74 -28.30 -2.40 -11.16
CA SER A 74 -28.98 -3.39 -12.00
C SER A 74 -28.18 -4.67 -12.08
N LEU A 75 -28.45 -5.62 -11.17
CA LEU A 75 -28.52 -7.07 -11.43
C LEU A 75 -28.72 -7.80 -10.09
N ASN A 76 -29.84 -8.51 -9.98
CA ASN A 76 -30.17 -9.49 -8.95
C ASN A 76 -29.28 -10.74 -9.05
N SER A 77 -27.97 -10.58 -9.05
CA SER A 77 -27.01 -11.67 -8.84
C SER A 77 -26.25 -11.33 -7.57
N ALA A 78 -26.80 -11.78 -6.44
CA ALA A 78 -26.13 -11.69 -5.15
C ALA A 78 -24.72 -12.26 -5.32
N VAL A 79 -23.70 -11.40 -5.18
CA VAL A 79 -22.31 -11.86 -5.11
C VAL A 79 -22.26 -12.83 -3.94
N THR A 80 -22.04 -14.11 -4.24
CA THR A 80 -22.00 -15.12 -3.20
C THR A 80 -20.79 -14.85 -2.31
N PRO A 81 -20.88 -15.08 -0.99
CA PRO A 81 -19.75 -14.91 -0.07
C PRO A 81 -18.48 -15.62 -0.57
N THR A 82 -18.64 -16.75 -1.26
CA THR A 82 -17.54 -17.50 -1.89
C THR A 82 -16.75 -16.71 -2.94
N VAL A 83 -17.42 -15.94 -3.82
CA VAL A 83 -16.76 -15.15 -4.88
C VAL A 83 -16.04 -13.96 -4.27
N PHE A 84 -16.69 -13.28 -3.31
CA PHE A 84 -16.10 -12.17 -2.57
C PHE A 84 -14.86 -12.61 -1.78
N ASN A 85 -15.00 -13.65 -0.95
CA ASN A 85 -13.93 -14.21 -0.13
C ASN A 85 -12.74 -14.64 -0.99
N LYS A 86 -13.00 -15.25 -2.15
CA LYS A 86 -11.96 -15.61 -3.11
C LYS A 86 -11.20 -14.38 -3.63
N ALA A 87 -11.90 -13.31 -4.00
CA ALA A 87 -11.25 -12.10 -4.50
C ALA A 87 -10.35 -11.45 -3.45
N VAL A 88 -10.83 -11.33 -2.21
CA VAL A 88 -10.03 -10.84 -1.07
C VAL A 88 -8.83 -11.73 -0.81
N ALA A 89 -9.04 -13.05 -0.74
CA ALA A 89 -7.98 -14.01 -0.49
C ALA A 89 -6.90 -13.99 -1.58
N ASP A 90 -7.29 -13.92 -2.85
CA ASP A 90 -6.35 -13.86 -3.97
C ASP A 90 -5.57 -12.53 -3.96
N SER A 91 -6.21 -11.41 -3.63
CA SER A 91 -5.54 -10.10 -3.48
C SER A 91 -4.48 -10.12 -2.38
N VAL A 92 -4.86 -10.56 -1.17
CA VAL A 92 -3.94 -10.69 -0.03
C VAL A 92 -2.81 -11.68 -0.35
N TYR A 93 -3.14 -12.84 -0.92
CA TYR A 93 -2.15 -13.87 -1.26
C TYR A 93 -1.14 -13.39 -2.30
N ASN A 94 -1.58 -12.72 -3.36
CA ASN A 94 -0.70 -12.20 -4.39
C ASN A 94 0.27 -11.16 -3.85
N PHE A 95 -0.14 -10.41 -2.81
CA PHE A 95 0.73 -9.47 -2.11
C PHE A 95 1.76 -10.14 -1.23
N ILE A 96 1.35 -11.09 -0.39
CA ILE A 96 2.25 -11.68 0.60
C ILE A 96 3.17 -12.73 0.00
N ARG A 97 2.78 -13.40 -1.10
CA ARG A 97 3.57 -14.44 -1.77
C ARG A 97 5.01 -14.01 -2.08
N PRO A 98 5.30 -12.84 -2.68
CA PRO A 98 6.68 -12.40 -2.93
C PRO A 98 7.46 -12.05 -1.66
N LEU A 99 6.82 -11.93 -0.50
CA LEU A 99 7.45 -11.60 0.79
C LEU A 99 7.88 -12.84 1.57
N VAL A 100 7.35 -14.01 1.19
CA VAL A 100 7.60 -15.28 1.87
C VAL A 100 9.08 -15.63 1.93
N ASN A 101 9.51 -16.13 3.09
CA ASN A 101 10.86 -16.56 3.43
C ASN A 101 11.94 -15.47 3.33
N LYS A 102 11.56 -14.21 3.08
CA LYS A 102 12.48 -13.08 3.09
C LYS A 102 12.63 -12.53 4.50
N ASN A 103 13.80 -11.99 4.79
CA ASN A 103 14.06 -11.26 6.01
C ASN A 103 13.83 -9.77 5.72
N ILE A 104 12.59 -9.33 5.86
CA ILE A 104 12.16 -7.94 5.65
C ILE A 104 11.57 -7.44 6.96
N SER A 105 11.88 -6.21 7.34
CA SER A 105 11.35 -5.54 8.54
C SER A 105 10.24 -4.54 8.20
N GLN A 106 10.09 -4.18 6.93
CA GLN A 106 9.16 -3.17 6.47
C GLN A 106 8.70 -3.47 5.04
N VAL A 107 7.46 -3.10 4.73
CA VAL A 107 6.88 -3.20 3.40
C VAL A 107 6.21 -1.88 3.04
N GLN A 108 6.45 -1.40 1.82
CA GLN A 108 5.74 -0.25 1.27
C GLN A 108 4.55 -0.74 0.43
N ILE A 109 3.33 -0.43 0.87
CA ILE A 109 2.09 -0.82 0.15
C ILE A 109 1.75 0.19 -0.94
N LYS A 110 2.09 1.46 -0.72
CA LYS A 110 1.94 2.59 -1.63
C LYS A 110 3.05 3.61 -1.33
N PRO A 111 3.49 4.44 -2.28
CA PRO A 111 4.46 5.50 -2.00
C PRO A 111 4.06 6.32 -0.76
N GLY A 112 4.95 6.38 0.23
CA GLY A 112 4.73 7.07 1.50
C GLY A 112 3.98 6.28 2.58
N LEU A 113 3.43 5.10 2.26
CA LEU A 113 2.74 4.23 3.22
C LEU A 113 3.56 2.96 3.48
N ASN A 114 4.33 3.03 4.57
CA ASN A 114 5.18 1.96 5.05
C ASN A 114 4.52 1.23 6.23
N ILE A 115 4.57 -0.09 6.22
CA ILE A 115 4.09 -0.95 7.31
C ILE A 115 5.26 -1.76 7.85
N GLU A 116 5.47 -1.72 9.15
CA GLU A 116 6.43 -2.58 9.84
C GLU A 116 5.95 -4.03 9.77
N PHE A 117 6.86 -4.91 9.40
CA PHE A 117 6.60 -6.33 9.21
C PHE A 117 7.24 -7.12 10.34
N ASN A 118 6.41 -7.48 11.32
CA ASN A 118 6.88 -7.98 12.62
C ASN A 118 7.11 -9.49 12.65
N SER A 119 6.98 -10.19 11.52
CA SER A 119 7.07 -11.66 11.50
C SER A 119 7.67 -12.19 10.20
N LYS A 120 8.34 -13.34 10.28
CA LYS A 120 8.80 -14.06 9.09
C LYS A 120 7.65 -14.90 8.53
N LEU A 121 7.11 -14.52 7.38
CA LEU A 121 6.08 -15.30 6.71
C LEU A 121 6.69 -16.46 5.92
N THR A 122 6.20 -17.67 6.16
CA THR A 122 6.58 -18.89 5.43
C THR A 122 5.62 -19.21 4.29
N ASN A 123 6.04 -20.09 3.37
CA ASN A 123 5.18 -20.56 2.28
C ASN A 123 3.95 -21.27 2.81
N THR A 124 4.11 -22.03 3.90
CA THR A 124 3.02 -22.74 4.56
C THR A 124 2.01 -21.74 5.11
N GLN A 125 2.46 -20.75 5.89
CA GLN A 125 1.58 -19.72 6.43
C GLN A 125 0.85 -18.94 5.33
N ALA A 126 1.54 -18.52 4.26
CA ALA A 126 0.90 -17.82 3.16
C ALA A 126 -0.22 -18.64 2.49
N ARG A 127 -0.04 -19.96 2.37
CA ARG A 127 -1.07 -20.88 1.85
C ARG A 127 -2.22 -21.06 2.83
N GLU A 128 -1.93 -21.22 4.12
CA GLU A 128 -2.93 -21.32 5.18
C GLU A 128 -3.81 -20.06 5.23
N ILE A 129 -3.21 -18.88 5.16
CA ILE A 129 -3.92 -17.59 5.11
C ILE A 129 -4.86 -17.55 3.89
N ASN A 130 -4.35 -17.92 2.71
CA ASN A 130 -5.17 -17.94 1.48
C ASN A 130 -6.35 -18.92 1.60
N GLN A 131 -6.13 -20.10 2.13
CA GLN A 131 -7.19 -21.11 2.33
C GLN A 131 -8.21 -20.64 3.37
N TRP A 132 -7.74 -20.06 4.47
CA TRP A 132 -8.59 -19.50 5.52
C TRP A 132 -9.47 -18.36 4.99
N LEU A 133 -8.91 -17.42 4.24
CA LEU A 133 -9.69 -16.32 3.63
C LEU A 133 -10.67 -16.81 2.56
N LYS A 134 -10.36 -17.92 1.85
CA LYS A 134 -11.27 -18.53 0.87
C LYS A 134 -12.44 -19.27 1.48
N ASN A 135 -12.36 -19.64 2.76
CA ASN A 135 -13.44 -20.36 3.42
C ASN A 135 -14.69 -19.45 3.45
N PRO A 136 -15.85 -19.91 2.94
CA PRO A 136 -17.09 -19.12 2.95
C PRO A 136 -17.59 -18.78 4.36
N GLU A 137 -17.19 -19.54 5.38
CA GLU A 137 -17.51 -19.24 6.77
C GLU A 137 -16.66 -18.10 7.36
N THR A 138 -15.57 -17.72 6.70
CA THR A 138 -14.72 -16.61 7.14
C THR A 138 -15.38 -15.30 6.74
N GLU A 139 -15.68 -14.44 7.72
CA GLU A 139 -16.18 -13.09 7.49
C GLU A 139 -15.02 -12.20 7.02
N THR A 140 -14.82 -12.13 5.70
CA THR A 140 -13.76 -11.30 5.07
C THR A 140 -14.15 -9.84 4.88
N VAL A 141 -15.37 -9.46 5.31
CA VAL A 141 -15.80 -8.06 5.36
C VAL A 141 -15.85 -7.60 6.80
N PRO A 142 -14.74 -7.07 7.34
CA PRO A 142 -14.72 -6.57 8.70
C PRO A 142 -15.58 -5.30 8.80
N CYS A 143 -16.15 -5.03 9.98
CA CYS A 143 -17.00 -3.85 10.19
C CYS A 143 -16.30 -2.51 9.87
N SER A 144 -14.99 -2.43 10.10
CA SER A 144 -14.09 -1.35 9.67
C SER A 144 -14.16 -1.07 8.16
N ALA A 145 -14.32 -2.09 7.31
CA ALA A 145 -14.41 -1.91 5.87
C ALA A 145 -15.70 -1.15 5.48
N TYR A 146 -16.83 -1.48 6.09
CA TYR A 146 -18.09 -0.76 5.87
C TYR A 146 -18.04 0.68 6.38
N VAL A 147 -17.41 0.90 7.54
CA VAL A 147 -17.22 2.23 8.10
C VAL A 147 -16.36 3.10 7.18
N LEU A 148 -15.23 2.58 6.71
CA LEU A 148 -14.38 3.30 5.76
C LEU A 148 -15.09 3.52 4.42
N TYR A 149 -15.82 2.53 3.92
CA TYR A 149 -16.60 2.68 2.69
C TYR A 149 -17.58 3.86 2.80
N ASN A 150 -18.37 3.92 3.87
CA ASN A 150 -19.32 5.00 4.09
C ASN A 150 -18.63 6.35 4.28
N LEU A 151 -17.51 6.39 5.01
CA LEU A 151 -16.73 7.61 5.22
C LEU A 151 -16.14 8.13 3.89
N LEU A 152 -15.51 7.26 3.11
CA LEU A 152 -14.89 7.58 1.81
C LEU A 152 -15.94 7.99 0.78
N LYS A 153 -17.07 7.28 0.74
CA LYS A 153 -18.21 7.62 -0.11
C LYS A 153 -18.78 8.99 0.25
N GLY A 154 -18.89 9.32 1.54
CA GLY A 154 -19.28 10.65 2.01
C GLY A 154 -18.34 11.78 1.56
N GLN A 155 -17.08 11.45 1.25
CA GLN A 155 -16.10 12.37 0.68
C GLN A 155 -16.02 12.32 -0.86
N GLY A 156 -16.97 11.66 -1.53
CA GLY A 156 -17.01 11.55 -2.99
C GLY A 156 -15.92 10.64 -3.60
N LYS A 157 -15.30 9.76 -2.79
CA LYS A 157 -14.35 8.76 -3.29
C LYS A 157 -15.08 7.48 -3.65
N ASP A 158 -14.89 7.01 -4.88
CA ASP A 158 -15.38 5.71 -5.33
C ASP A 158 -14.37 4.62 -4.94
N VAL A 159 -14.79 3.73 -4.04
CA VAL A 159 -13.97 2.64 -3.50
C VAL A 159 -14.83 1.40 -3.35
N ARG A 160 -14.24 0.22 -3.56
CA ARG A 160 -14.93 -1.06 -3.41
C ARG A 160 -14.73 -1.64 -2.03
N VAL A 161 -15.72 -2.33 -1.49
CA VAL A 161 -15.64 -2.98 -0.17
C VAL A 161 -14.59 -4.09 -0.18
N GLU A 162 -14.47 -4.84 -1.28
CA GLU A 162 -13.42 -5.83 -1.53
C GLU A 162 -12.02 -5.23 -1.39
N GLU A 163 -11.85 -4.01 -1.90
CA GLU A 163 -10.59 -3.27 -1.88
C GLU A 163 -10.21 -2.92 -0.44
N LEU A 164 -11.17 -2.33 0.28
CA LEU A 164 -11.02 -1.96 1.68
C LEU A 164 -10.74 -3.17 2.56
N SER A 165 -11.51 -4.25 2.40
CA SER A 165 -11.28 -5.54 3.07
C SER A 165 -9.86 -6.04 2.84
N SER A 166 -9.40 -6.07 1.59
CA SER A 166 -8.08 -6.59 1.24
C SER A 166 -6.95 -5.78 1.89
N VAL A 167 -7.04 -4.44 1.86
CA VAL A 167 -6.03 -3.56 2.48
C VAL A 167 -6.05 -3.66 4.00
N LEU A 168 -7.23 -3.66 4.63
CA LEU A 168 -7.38 -3.81 6.08
C LEU A 168 -6.77 -5.11 6.59
N ILE A 169 -7.18 -6.23 5.97
CA ILE A 169 -6.68 -7.57 6.30
C ILE A 169 -5.19 -7.64 6.07
N LEU A 170 -4.69 -7.10 4.97
CA LEU A 170 -3.27 -7.10 4.67
C LEU A 170 -2.47 -6.36 5.73
N ILE A 171 -2.87 -5.15 6.12
CA ILE A 171 -2.13 -4.35 7.12
C ILE A 171 -2.08 -5.06 8.47
N ASP A 172 -3.21 -5.59 8.94
CA ASP A 172 -3.23 -6.35 10.20
C ASP A 172 -2.45 -7.65 10.12
N LEU A 173 -2.46 -8.32 8.98
CA LEU A 173 -1.66 -9.51 8.75
C LEU A 173 -0.16 -9.18 8.80
N LEU A 174 0.28 -8.12 8.13
CA LEU A 174 1.68 -7.69 8.08
C LEU A 174 2.18 -7.22 9.46
N SER A 175 1.33 -6.55 10.24
CA SER A 175 1.66 -6.09 11.59
C SER A 175 1.58 -7.18 12.66
N GLY A 176 1.04 -8.36 12.32
CA GLY A 176 0.97 -9.53 13.21
C GLY A 176 -0.29 -9.61 14.07
N ASN A 177 -1.34 -8.86 13.74
CA ASN A 177 -2.58 -8.78 14.50
C ASN A 177 -3.62 -9.87 14.14
N ILE A 178 -3.45 -10.58 13.02
CA ILE A 178 -4.39 -11.63 12.59
C ILE A 178 -3.87 -13.03 12.91
N GLN A 179 -4.74 -13.85 13.49
CA GLN A 179 -4.54 -15.30 13.68
C GLN A 179 -5.49 -16.08 12.76
N THR A 180 -4.95 -17.05 12.02
CA THR A 180 -5.66 -17.85 10.98
C THR A 180 -6.68 -18.87 11.52
N LYS A 181 -7.17 -18.69 12.75
CA LYS A 181 -8.07 -19.62 13.45
C LYS A 181 -9.44 -19.02 13.75
N GLU A 182 -9.61 -17.72 13.57
CA GLU A 182 -10.85 -17.02 13.87
C GLU A 182 -11.80 -17.06 12.66
N LYS A 183 -13.11 -17.22 12.90
CA LYS A 183 -14.13 -17.12 11.84
C LYS A 183 -14.37 -15.68 11.40
N ARG A 184 -14.08 -14.72 12.28
CA ARG A 184 -14.32 -13.30 12.06
C ARG A 184 -13.01 -12.54 12.16
N ILE A 185 -12.79 -11.60 11.25
CA ILE A 185 -11.61 -10.76 11.26
C ILE A 185 -11.90 -9.51 12.08
N SER A 186 -11.20 -9.39 13.21
CA SER A 186 -11.19 -8.17 14.02
C SER A 186 -10.03 -7.30 13.57
N ASN A 187 -10.32 -6.12 13.01
CA ASN A 187 -9.25 -5.21 12.63
C ASN A 187 -8.78 -4.32 13.76
N SER A 188 -7.48 -4.05 13.77
CA SER A 188 -6.91 -3.06 14.68
C SER A 188 -7.26 -1.64 14.24
N LEU A 189 -7.22 -0.71 15.20
CA LEU A 189 -7.31 0.72 14.93
C LEU A 189 -6.16 1.19 14.00
N PHE A 190 -5.00 0.55 14.09
CA PHE A 190 -3.85 0.82 13.22
C PHE A 190 -4.15 0.48 11.75
N ALA A 191 -4.74 -0.68 11.47
CA ALA A 191 -5.13 -1.04 10.11
C ALA A 191 -6.20 -0.11 9.55
N LEU A 192 -7.15 0.33 10.38
CA LEU A 192 -8.16 1.33 9.99
C LEU A 192 -7.49 2.65 9.56
N GLU A 193 -6.59 3.19 10.38
CA GLU A 193 -5.88 4.44 10.10
C GLU A 193 -5.06 4.35 8.81
N LYS A 194 -4.26 3.28 8.67
CA LYS A 194 -3.39 3.08 7.51
C LYS A 194 -4.16 2.80 6.24
N THR A 195 -5.30 2.12 6.32
CA THR A 195 -6.19 1.94 5.18
C THR A 195 -6.80 3.27 4.75
N ALA A 196 -7.29 4.09 5.69
CA ALA A 196 -7.78 5.43 5.34
C ALA A 196 -6.68 6.27 4.65
N GLU A 197 -5.44 6.19 5.16
CA GLU A 197 -4.29 6.88 4.57
C GLU A 197 -3.98 6.39 3.15
N TYR A 198 -4.10 5.07 2.90
CA TYR A 198 -3.99 4.49 1.56
C TYR A 198 -4.94 5.17 0.55
N PHE A 199 -6.18 5.42 0.96
CA PHE A 199 -7.22 6.10 0.16
C PHE A 199 -7.17 7.64 0.24
N GLY A 200 -6.16 8.20 0.90
CA GLY A 200 -5.90 9.64 0.94
C GLY A 200 -6.70 10.41 1.98
N ILE A 201 -7.15 9.74 3.05
CA ILE A 201 -7.71 10.39 4.25
C ILE A 201 -6.76 10.12 5.42
N LYS A 202 -6.40 11.15 6.18
CA LYS A 202 -5.68 10.97 7.43
C LYS A 202 -6.67 10.85 8.57
N LEU A 203 -6.72 9.68 9.20
CA LEU A 203 -7.39 9.51 10.48
C LEU A 203 -6.38 9.70 11.61
N SER A 204 -6.86 10.10 12.77
CA SER A 204 -6.04 10.18 13.99
C SER A 204 -6.81 9.54 15.12
N ALA A 205 -6.23 8.51 15.69
CA ALA A 205 -6.78 7.85 16.86
C ALA A 205 -6.69 8.77 18.08
N ALA A 206 -7.82 8.97 18.77
CA ALA A 206 -7.87 9.67 20.04
C ALA A 206 -8.80 8.92 21.01
N LYS A 207 -8.38 8.82 22.27
CA LYS A 207 -9.27 8.42 23.36
C LYS A 207 -9.99 9.68 23.82
N VAL A 208 -11.31 9.69 23.71
CA VAL A 208 -12.14 10.84 24.07
C VAL A 208 -13.07 10.44 25.22
N ASP A 209 -13.18 11.30 26.22
CA ASP A 209 -14.20 11.16 27.26
C ASP A 209 -15.57 11.67 26.78
N PHE A 210 -16.65 11.17 27.39
CA PHE A 210 -18.01 11.55 27.00
C PHE A 210 -18.29 13.05 27.19
N ALA A 211 -17.75 13.67 28.25
CA ALA A 211 -17.99 15.09 28.54
C ALA A 211 -17.38 16.02 27.46
N THR A 212 -16.26 15.63 26.86
CA THR A 212 -15.60 16.33 25.76
C THR A 212 -16.34 16.10 24.44
N LEU A 213 -16.87 14.89 24.24
CA LEU A 213 -17.74 14.57 23.10
C LEU A 213 -19.00 15.44 23.13
N GLU A 214 -19.75 15.52 24.23
CA GLU A 214 -20.98 16.34 24.29
C GLU A 214 -20.74 17.81 23.90
N LYS A 215 -19.59 18.38 24.32
CA LYS A 215 -19.26 19.79 24.02
C LYS A 215 -18.77 20.03 22.60
N SER A 216 -18.22 19.02 21.93
CA SER A 216 -17.48 19.17 20.66
C SER A 216 -18.00 18.30 19.52
N ALA A 217 -18.93 17.39 19.80
CA ALA A 217 -19.43 16.35 18.90
C ALA A 217 -19.83 16.89 17.54
N GLN A 218 -20.66 17.93 17.51
CA GLN A 218 -21.17 18.53 16.28
C GLN A 218 -20.05 19.11 15.39
N LYS A 219 -18.92 19.52 15.97
CA LYS A 219 -17.74 20.01 15.22
C LYS A 219 -16.82 18.88 14.77
N LEU A 220 -16.91 17.72 15.41
CA LEU A 220 -16.06 16.56 15.16
C LEU A 220 -16.70 15.57 14.18
N THR A 221 -18.00 15.69 13.89
CA THR A 221 -18.68 14.84 12.91
C THR A 221 -18.31 15.21 11.46
N PRO A 222 -18.12 14.23 10.57
CA PRO A 222 -18.19 12.80 10.83
C PRO A 222 -16.90 12.24 11.46
N PHE A 223 -17.02 11.31 12.41
CA PHE A 223 -15.89 10.57 12.98
C PHE A 223 -16.18 9.09 13.12
N VAL A 224 -15.12 8.28 13.23
CA VAL A 224 -15.23 6.84 13.49
C VAL A 224 -15.09 6.59 14.98
N ALA A 225 -16.08 5.94 15.58
CA ALA A 225 -16.04 5.51 16.97
C ALA A 225 -15.76 4.00 17.04
N HIS A 226 -14.98 3.59 18.04
CA HIS A 226 -14.81 2.20 18.41
C HIS A 226 -15.57 1.94 19.71
N LEU A 227 -16.62 1.13 19.61
CA LEU A 227 -17.49 0.78 20.72
C LEU A 227 -17.10 -0.61 21.23
N GLY A 228 -16.73 -0.71 22.50
CA GLY A 228 -16.57 -2.00 23.16
C GLY A 228 -17.94 -2.56 23.50
N VAL A 229 -18.34 -3.67 22.87
CA VAL A 229 -19.55 -4.39 23.25
C VAL A 229 -19.15 -5.50 24.20
N GLY A 230 -19.50 -5.36 25.49
CA GLY A 230 -19.35 -6.44 26.45
C GLY A 230 -20.42 -7.50 26.22
N VAL A 231 -20.05 -8.66 25.68
CA VAL A 231 -20.95 -9.82 25.58
C VAL A 231 -20.29 -11.01 26.26
N ASN A 232 -20.88 -11.50 27.35
CA ASN A 232 -20.47 -12.72 28.06
C ASN A 232 -18.96 -12.82 28.37
N ASN A 233 -18.41 -11.82 29.09
CA ASN A 233 -16.99 -11.73 29.46
C ASN A 233 -15.99 -11.60 28.31
N ASN A 234 -16.46 -11.49 27.05
CA ASN A 234 -15.65 -11.10 25.90
C ASN A 234 -16.10 -9.71 25.41
N THR A 235 -15.18 -8.76 25.44
CA THR A 235 -15.37 -7.46 24.77
C THR A 235 -15.05 -7.62 23.28
N LEU A 236 -16.09 -7.68 22.45
CA LEU A 236 -15.94 -7.56 21.01
C LEU A 236 -16.07 -6.08 20.63
N GLY A 237 -15.01 -5.55 20.02
CA GLY A 237 -15.00 -4.18 19.51
C GLY A 237 -15.82 -4.05 18.22
N HIS A 238 -16.54 -2.95 18.07
CA HIS A 238 -17.28 -2.61 16.85
C HIS A 238 -16.99 -1.18 16.42
N PHE A 239 -16.64 -1.00 15.15
CA PHE A 239 -16.47 0.34 14.57
C PHE A 239 -17.80 0.85 14.02
N VAL A 240 -18.10 2.13 14.29
CA VAL A 240 -19.27 2.82 13.75
C VAL A 240 -18.87 4.17 13.18
N LEU A 241 -19.54 4.60 12.11
CA LEU A 241 -19.43 5.95 11.59
C LEU A 241 -20.48 6.82 12.26
N VAL A 242 -20.04 7.83 13.01
CA VAL A 242 -20.91 8.82 13.64
C VAL A 242 -21.01 10.01 12.71
N THR A 243 -22.21 10.25 12.17
CA THR A 243 -22.49 11.34 11.23
C THR A 243 -23.17 12.54 11.88
N SER A 244 -23.87 12.32 12.99
CA SER A 244 -24.53 13.35 13.79
C SER A 244 -24.65 12.85 15.24
N ILE A 245 -24.75 13.79 16.18
CA ILE A 245 -25.09 13.55 17.57
C ILE A 245 -26.18 14.55 17.93
N ASP A 246 -27.32 14.04 18.39
CA ASP A 246 -28.43 14.85 18.85
C ASP A 246 -28.19 15.25 20.31
N ASN A 247 -28.54 16.50 20.66
CA ASN A 247 -28.50 17.03 22.02
C ASN A 247 -29.89 16.99 22.66
#